data_AF-A0A7X8ISW5-F1
#
_entry.id   AF-A0A7X8ISW5-F1
#
_cell.length_a   1.000
_cell.length_b   1.000
_cell.length_c   1.000
_cell.angle_alpha   90.00
_cell.angle_beta   90.00
_cell.angle_gamma   90.00
#
_symmetry.space_group_name_H-M   'P 1'
#
loop_
_entity.id
_entity.type
_entity.pdbx_description
1 polymer ?
#
loop_
_entity_poly.entity_id
_entity_poly.type
_entity_poly.pdbx_seq_one_letter_code
_entity_poly.pdbx_strand_id
1 'polypeptide(L)'
;MRKVPMLVLLWVLVFALSACNGTARSGETEIITTENPEEVTEEITEDTTEDETEPESEAEQSEKPEETEPPADPTETTENIADKTETTAETAPALSVEWAEKVNESVPEFEEYIAPDAMSESKIAFLPNETLQNFQVLELEFVEADEDGNILFSSQEVYLAGDLSPQRPLFANLSFLGTIPNYGISFTDEAGIAHHYTIGESGKDGSLFLSPFTPQ
;
A
#
# COMPACT_ATOMS: atom_id res chain seq x y z
N MET A 1 -19.39 49.47 26.44
CA MET A 1 -20.67 48.71 26.42
C MET A 1 -21.51 49.20 25.25
N ARG A 2 -21.63 48.39 24.19
CA ARG A 2 -22.43 48.67 23.00
C ARG A 2 -23.14 47.37 22.65
N LYS A 3 -24.47 47.39 22.73
CA LYS A 3 -25.34 46.21 22.68
C LYS A 3 -25.39 45.64 21.27
N VAL A 4 -25.22 44.32 21.14
CA VAL A 4 -25.47 43.55 19.92
C VAL A 4 -26.92 43.06 19.97
N PRO A 5 -27.76 43.29 18.95
CA PRO A 5 -29.00 42.55 18.80
C PRO A 5 -28.75 41.28 17.98
N MET A 6 -28.99 40.17 18.66
CA MET A 6 -29.28 38.84 18.14
C MET A 6 -30.60 38.88 17.37
N LEU A 7 -30.62 38.54 16.08
CA LEU A 7 -31.85 38.11 15.42
C LEU A 7 -31.56 37.10 14.30
N VAL A 8 -32.05 35.89 14.57
CA VAL A 8 -32.22 34.73 13.70
C VAL A 8 -33.06 35.08 12.46
N LEU A 9 -32.63 34.68 11.26
CA LEU A 9 -33.59 34.26 10.24
C LEU A 9 -32.98 33.30 9.20
N LEU A 10 -33.39 32.04 9.37
CA LEU A 10 -33.30 30.87 8.51
C LEU A 10 -33.81 31.19 7.08
N TRP A 11 -33.01 30.91 6.06
CA TRP A 11 -33.43 30.90 4.66
C TRP A 11 -33.25 29.49 4.09
N VAL A 12 -34.33 28.71 4.13
CA VAL A 12 -34.54 27.55 3.29
C VAL A 12 -35.29 28.06 2.06
N LEU A 13 -34.67 28.03 0.88
CA LEU A 13 -35.37 28.32 -0.37
C LEU A 13 -35.46 27.04 -1.21
N VAL A 14 -36.66 26.46 -1.15
CA VAL A 14 -37.16 25.37 -1.99
C VAL A 14 -37.35 25.89 -3.42
N PHE A 15 -36.64 25.33 -4.39
CA PHE A 15 -36.95 25.49 -5.81
C PHE A 15 -37.75 24.28 -6.28
N ALA A 16 -39.05 24.48 -6.47
CA ALA A 16 -39.93 23.56 -7.19
C ALA A 16 -40.00 23.98 -8.66
N LEU A 17 -39.69 23.06 -9.58
CA LEU A 17 -40.06 23.18 -10.98
C LEU A 17 -40.75 21.89 -11.43
N SER A 18 -42.09 21.95 -11.43
CA SER A 18 -42.94 21.09 -12.23
C SER A 18 -43.16 21.73 -13.59
N ALA A 19 -42.89 20.99 -14.66
CA ALA A 19 -43.54 21.17 -15.95
C ALA A 19 -43.62 19.82 -16.69
N CYS A 20 -44.80 19.18 -16.59
CA CYS A 20 -45.27 18.19 -17.56
C CYS A 20 -46.03 18.94 -18.66
N ASN A 21 -45.80 18.64 -19.95
CA ASN A 21 -46.87 18.15 -20.85
C ASN A 21 -46.34 17.74 -22.25
N GLY A 22 -46.89 16.65 -22.81
CA GLY A 22 -46.57 16.20 -24.17
C GLY A 22 -47.12 14.84 -24.65
N THR A 23 -48.41 14.55 -24.44
CA THR A 23 -49.35 13.75 -25.29
C THR A 23 -48.99 12.35 -25.88
N ALA A 24 -49.62 11.34 -25.25
CA ALA A 24 -50.40 10.15 -25.71
C ALA A 24 -50.29 9.50 -27.12
N ARG A 25 -50.19 8.14 -27.13
CA ARG A 25 -50.96 7.18 -27.97
C ARG A 25 -50.80 5.74 -27.42
N SER A 26 -51.77 5.22 -26.64
CA SER A 26 -52.77 4.19 -27.01
C SER A 26 -52.20 2.86 -27.55
N GLY A 27 -52.33 1.80 -26.73
CA GLY A 27 -52.07 0.40 -27.05
C GLY A 27 -52.35 -0.47 -25.83
N GLU A 28 -53.56 -1.02 -25.78
CA GLU A 28 -54.10 -1.96 -24.79
C GLU A 28 -53.48 -3.37 -24.99
N THR A 29 -53.39 -4.19 -23.93
CA THR A 29 -53.79 -5.63 -23.89
C THR A 29 -53.10 -6.37 -22.72
N GLU A 30 -53.95 -6.66 -21.73
CA GLU A 30 -54.09 -7.86 -20.89
C GLU A 30 -52.91 -8.44 -20.08
N ILE A 31 -53.11 -8.33 -18.76
CA ILE A 31 -52.61 -9.21 -17.71
C ILE A 31 -53.39 -10.53 -17.72
N ILE A 32 -52.70 -11.67 -17.78
CA ILE A 32 -53.24 -12.94 -17.29
C ILE A 32 -52.16 -13.60 -16.42
N THR A 33 -52.35 -13.46 -15.11
CA THR A 33 -51.87 -14.41 -14.11
C THR A 33 -52.73 -15.66 -14.22
N THR A 34 -52.11 -16.84 -14.37
CA THR A 34 -52.77 -18.10 -14.02
C THR A 34 -51.71 -19.12 -13.59
N GLU A 35 -52.06 -19.75 -12.48
CA GLU A 35 -51.42 -20.76 -11.65
C GLU A 35 -50.74 -22.00 -12.31
N ASN A 36 -49.72 -22.50 -11.58
CA ASN A 36 -49.07 -23.84 -11.55
C ASN A 36 -50.09 -25.02 -11.55
N PRO A 37 -49.80 -26.33 -11.83
CA PRO A 37 -48.61 -27.12 -11.43
C PRO A 37 -48.17 -28.32 -12.34
N GLU A 38 -47.22 -29.12 -11.82
CA GLU A 38 -46.77 -30.49 -12.20
C GLU A 38 -45.51 -30.56 -13.11
N GLU A 39 -44.34 -30.86 -12.54
CA GLU A 39 -43.68 -32.19 -12.42
C GLU A 39 -42.58 -32.27 -13.52
N VAL A 40 -41.28 -32.41 -13.24
CA VAL A 40 -40.62 -33.67 -12.91
C VAL A 40 -39.26 -33.40 -12.24
N THR A 41 -39.08 -34.17 -11.18
CA THR A 41 -37.93 -34.45 -10.33
C THR A 41 -36.73 -34.97 -11.12
N GLU A 42 -35.52 -34.45 -10.87
CA GLU A 42 -34.29 -35.24 -11.07
C GLU A 42 -33.55 -35.35 -9.74
N GLU A 43 -33.51 -36.59 -9.25
CA GLU A 43 -32.85 -37.03 -8.03
C GLU A 43 -31.33 -37.01 -8.24
N ILE A 44 -30.60 -36.23 -7.42
CA ILE A 44 -29.16 -36.41 -7.26
C ILE A 44 -28.99 -37.53 -6.24
N THR A 45 -28.57 -38.68 -6.75
CA THR A 45 -28.29 -39.90 -6.00
C THR A 45 -27.02 -39.69 -5.18
N GLU A 46 -27.17 -39.71 -3.86
CA GLU A 46 -26.07 -39.95 -2.93
C GLU A 46 -25.69 -41.43 -3.01
N ASP A 47 -24.49 -41.73 -3.51
CA ASP A 47 -23.83 -43.01 -3.30
C ASP A 47 -22.43 -42.72 -2.74
N THR A 48 -22.34 -42.68 -1.41
CA THR A 48 -21.08 -42.73 -0.68
C THR A 48 -20.86 -44.18 -0.32
N THR A 49 -20.11 -44.89 -1.16
CA THR A 49 -19.61 -46.22 -0.84
C THR A 49 -18.36 -46.04 0.03
N GLU A 50 -18.48 -46.44 1.29
CA GLU A 50 -17.34 -46.75 2.17
C GLU A 50 -16.63 -47.98 1.60
N ASP A 51 -15.33 -47.87 1.31
CA ASP A 51 -14.46 -49.04 1.25
C ASP A 51 -13.16 -48.71 2.00
N GLU A 52 -12.98 -49.44 3.09
CA GLU A 52 -11.79 -49.48 3.90
C GLU A 52 -10.67 -50.16 3.11
N THR A 53 -9.49 -49.56 3.04
CA THR A 53 -8.25 -50.33 2.94
C THR A 53 -7.09 -49.50 3.52
N GLU A 54 -6.74 -49.79 4.77
CA GLU A 54 -5.38 -49.61 5.29
C GLU A 54 -4.39 -50.38 4.43
N PRO A 55 -3.14 -49.91 4.34
CA PRO A 55 -2.11 -50.78 4.91
C PRO A 55 -1.16 -50.02 5.85
N GLU A 56 -1.16 -50.54 7.07
CA GLU A 56 -0.01 -50.95 7.87
C GLU A 56 1.30 -50.17 7.81
N SER A 57 1.68 -49.72 9.01
CA SER A 57 3.03 -49.40 9.43
C SER A 57 4.02 -50.55 9.21
N GLU A 58 5.23 -50.21 8.80
CA GLU A 58 6.43 -50.88 9.29
C GLU A 58 7.42 -49.82 9.79
N ALA A 59 7.82 -50.02 11.04
CA ALA A 59 8.78 -49.23 11.78
C ALA A 59 10.21 -49.71 11.52
N GLU A 60 11.14 -48.96 12.12
CA GLU A 60 12.54 -49.31 12.43
C GLU A 60 13.55 -49.07 11.29
N GLN A 61 14.73 -48.49 11.52
CA GLN A 61 15.40 -47.96 12.71
C GLN A 61 16.72 -47.31 12.25
N SER A 62 17.16 -46.30 13.00
CA SER A 62 18.52 -45.78 13.22
C SER A 62 19.61 -45.94 12.16
N GLU A 63 20.33 -44.84 11.88
CA GLU A 63 21.74 -44.69 12.32
C GLU A 63 22.29 -43.26 12.11
N LYS A 64 22.84 -42.72 13.19
CA LYS A 64 23.79 -41.59 13.36
C LYS A 64 24.71 -42.07 14.51
N PRO A 65 26.01 -41.71 14.69
CA PRO A 65 26.87 -40.68 14.05
C PRO A 65 28.29 -41.13 13.64
N GLU A 66 29.03 -40.28 12.91
CA GLU A 66 30.48 -39.98 13.10
C GLU A 66 30.83 -38.84 12.13
N GLU A 67 31.12 -37.60 12.55
CA GLU A 67 32.35 -37.06 13.17
C GLU A 67 33.63 -37.38 12.39
N THR A 68 34.16 -36.39 11.68
CA THR A 68 35.61 -36.24 11.48
C THR A 68 35.94 -34.75 11.34
N GLU A 69 36.59 -34.21 12.37
CA GLU A 69 37.23 -32.89 12.37
C GLU A 69 38.55 -32.89 11.53
N PRO A 70 39.08 -31.71 11.18
CA PRO A 70 39.97 -31.49 10.04
C PRO A 70 41.47 -31.61 10.40
N PRO A 71 42.37 -31.55 9.39
CA PRO A 71 43.59 -30.81 9.64
C PRO A 71 44.04 -29.87 8.51
N ALA A 72 44.39 -28.66 8.97
CA ALA A 72 45.58 -27.89 8.66
C ALA A 72 45.77 -27.25 7.26
N ASP A 73 45.62 -25.92 7.28
CA ASP A 73 46.44 -24.92 6.56
C ASP A 73 47.96 -25.24 6.70
N PRO A 74 48.75 -25.06 5.63
CA PRO A 74 49.44 -23.79 5.48
C PRO A 74 49.38 -23.28 4.03
N THR A 75 49.25 -21.98 3.80
CA THR A 75 50.38 -21.07 3.55
C THR A 75 49.84 -19.68 3.17
N GLU A 76 50.30 -18.64 3.87
CA GLU A 76 50.25 -17.26 3.40
C GLU A 76 50.80 -17.15 1.97
N THR A 77 50.06 -16.50 1.07
CA THR A 77 50.67 -15.73 -0.01
C THR A 77 49.90 -14.44 -0.15
N THR A 78 50.59 -13.38 0.26
CA THR A 78 50.24 -11.98 0.11
C THR A 78 50.16 -11.64 -1.38
N GLU A 79 48.97 -11.37 -1.91
CA GLU A 79 48.84 -10.60 -3.14
C GLU A 79 48.08 -9.31 -2.84
N ASN A 80 48.84 -8.22 -2.86
CA ASN A 80 48.35 -6.85 -2.83
C ASN A 80 47.40 -6.65 -4.02
N ILE A 81 46.09 -6.64 -3.78
CA ILE A 81 45.18 -5.92 -4.65
C ILE A 81 45.11 -4.51 -4.08
N ALA A 82 45.78 -3.62 -4.79
CA ALA A 82 45.79 -2.20 -4.55
C ALA A 82 44.36 -1.69 -4.31
N ASP A 83 44.16 -1.28 -3.07
CA ASP A 83 43.30 -0.21 -2.62
C ASP A 83 42.91 0.75 -3.75
N LYS A 84 41.74 0.51 -4.33
CA LYS A 84 40.91 1.56 -4.93
C LYS A 84 39.74 1.77 -3.97
N THR A 85 40.03 2.32 -2.80
CA THR A 85 39.07 3.12 -2.04
C THR A 85 38.67 4.32 -2.90
N GLU A 86 37.72 4.11 -3.82
CA GLU A 86 36.74 5.15 -4.09
C GLU A 86 35.94 5.31 -2.80
N THR A 87 36.45 6.19 -1.93
CA THR A 87 35.62 6.90 -0.96
C THR A 87 34.65 7.77 -1.77
N THR A 88 33.62 7.13 -2.32
CA THR A 88 32.33 7.79 -2.46
C THR A 88 31.93 8.05 -1.02
N ALA A 89 32.01 9.30 -0.58
CA ALA A 89 31.31 9.71 0.62
C ALA A 89 29.85 9.31 0.38
N GLU A 90 29.40 8.27 1.08
CA GLU A 90 28.03 7.79 1.03
C GLU A 90 27.18 8.95 1.57
N THR A 91 26.70 9.79 0.65
CA THR A 91 25.80 10.90 0.97
C THR A 91 24.58 10.28 1.62
N ALA A 92 24.27 10.73 2.84
CA ALA A 92 23.07 10.28 3.54
C ALA A 92 21.83 10.52 2.65
N PRO A 93 20.82 9.63 2.66
CA PRO A 93 19.66 9.79 1.81
C PRO A 93 18.93 11.11 2.11
N ALA A 94 18.40 11.78 1.09
CA ALA A 94 17.70 13.05 1.25
C ALA A 94 16.42 12.94 2.12
N LEU A 95 15.89 11.72 2.26
CA LEU A 95 14.68 11.39 2.98
C LEU A 95 14.84 10.08 3.75
N SER A 96 14.33 10.05 4.97
CA SER A 96 14.13 8.83 5.76
C SER A 96 12.65 8.62 6.06
N VAL A 97 12.25 7.36 6.26
CA VAL A 97 10.89 6.98 6.62
C VAL A 97 10.90 6.12 7.89
N GLU A 98 9.96 6.38 8.79
CA GLU A 98 9.82 5.64 10.04
C GLU A 98 8.34 5.59 10.47
N TRP A 99 7.95 4.59 11.23
CA TRP A 99 6.64 4.62 11.88
C TRP A 99 6.57 5.80 12.85
N ALA A 100 5.47 6.56 12.79
CA ALA A 100 5.29 7.77 13.59
C ALA A 100 5.45 7.54 15.10
N GLU A 101 5.02 6.38 15.59
CA GLU A 101 5.14 5.98 17.00
C GLU A 101 6.58 5.78 17.48
N LYS A 102 7.53 5.59 16.55
CA LYS A 102 8.96 5.47 16.85
C LYS A 102 9.70 6.81 16.72
N VAL A 103 9.05 7.85 16.19
CA VAL A 103 9.61 9.19 16.10
C VAL A 103 9.45 9.90 17.44
N ASN A 104 10.55 10.42 17.97
CA ASN A 104 10.55 11.17 19.22
C ASN A 104 9.67 12.43 19.13
N GLU A 105 8.97 12.78 20.21
CA GLU A 105 8.01 13.90 20.31
C GLU A 105 8.64 15.30 20.15
N SER A 106 9.95 15.41 19.90
CA SER A 106 10.64 16.70 19.77
C SER A 106 10.45 17.42 18.43
N VAL A 107 9.54 16.97 17.57
CA VAL A 107 9.21 17.64 16.30
C VAL A 107 8.20 18.76 16.59
N PRO A 108 8.59 20.04 16.48
CA PRO A 108 7.76 21.15 16.95
C PRO A 108 6.57 21.46 16.03
N GLU A 109 6.73 21.24 14.73
CA GLU A 109 5.71 21.45 13.70
C GLU A 109 5.79 20.30 12.69
N PHE A 110 4.64 19.75 12.29
CA PHE A 110 4.55 18.75 11.25
C PHE A 110 3.32 19.00 10.39
N GLU A 111 3.41 18.56 9.14
CA GLU A 111 2.26 18.44 8.27
C GLU A 111 1.61 17.07 8.46
N GLU A 112 0.30 17.00 8.26
CA GLU A 112 -0.45 15.76 8.42
C GLU A 112 -1.32 15.49 7.19
N TYR A 113 -1.31 14.23 6.76
CA TYR A 113 -2.17 13.71 5.72
C TYR A 113 -2.85 12.43 6.21
N ILE A 114 -4.13 12.25 5.87
CA ILE A 114 -4.86 11.02 6.12
C ILE A 114 -5.50 10.61 4.80
N ALA A 115 -5.10 9.45 4.27
CA ALA A 115 -5.70 8.94 3.06
C ALA A 115 -7.20 8.67 3.28
N PRO A 116 -8.09 8.96 2.31
CA PRO A 116 -9.54 8.80 2.47
C PRO A 116 -9.98 7.37 2.82
N ASP A 117 -9.22 6.39 2.37
CA ASP A 117 -9.42 4.96 2.53
C ASP A 117 -8.53 4.36 3.63
N ALA A 118 -7.85 5.19 4.43
CA ALA A 118 -7.06 4.73 5.55
C ALA A 118 -7.94 3.95 6.56
N MET A 119 -7.69 2.65 6.68
CA MET A 119 -8.39 1.73 7.57
C MET A 119 -7.67 1.54 8.91
N SER A 120 -6.39 1.86 8.96
CA SER A 120 -5.56 1.76 10.16
C SER A 120 -5.34 3.12 10.82
N GLU A 121 -4.92 3.11 12.08
CA GLU A 121 -4.42 4.32 12.76
C GLU A 121 -2.89 4.48 12.60
N SER A 122 -2.25 3.58 11.86
CA SER A 122 -0.81 3.57 11.67
C SER A 122 -0.37 4.76 10.81
N LYS A 123 0.56 5.55 11.34
CA LYS A 123 1.13 6.71 10.63
C LYS A 123 2.58 6.49 10.29
N ILE A 124 2.98 7.01 9.14
CA ILE A 124 4.33 7.05 8.65
C ILE A 124 4.84 8.48 8.78
N ALA A 125 6.05 8.65 9.28
CA ALA A 125 6.76 9.90 9.24
C ALA A 125 7.72 9.91 8.04
N PHE A 126 7.58 10.92 7.18
CA PHE A 126 8.54 11.28 6.15
C PHE A 126 9.43 12.39 6.71
N LEU A 127 10.68 12.02 6.98
CA LEU A 127 11.68 12.85 7.68
C LEU A 127 12.77 13.26 6.71
N PRO A 128 12.63 14.43 6.05
CA PRO A 128 13.64 14.92 5.11
C PRO A 128 14.89 15.41 5.86
N ASN A 129 16.07 15.18 5.26
CA ASN A 129 17.36 15.66 5.76
C ASN A 129 17.77 17.00 5.14
N GLU A 130 17.10 17.38 4.05
CA GLU A 130 17.27 18.63 3.31
C GLU A 130 15.91 19.20 2.90
N THR A 131 15.86 20.30 2.15
CA THR A 131 14.56 20.80 1.66
C THR A 131 14.15 20.06 0.39
N LEU A 132 13.03 19.34 0.44
CA LEU A 132 12.47 18.62 -0.70
C LEU A 132 11.32 19.44 -1.30
N GLN A 133 11.39 19.70 -2.59
CA GLN A 133 10.38 20.48 -3.32
C GLN A 133 9.34 19.57 -3.96
N ASN A 134 8.12 20.08 -4.15
CA ASN A 134 7.03 19.38 -4.83
C ASN A 134 6.77 17.97 -4.29
N PHE A 135 6.89 17.79 -2.97
CA PHE A 135 6.66 16.52 -2.32
C PHE A 135 5.19 16.11 -2.45
N GLN A 136 4.97 14.90 -2.96
CA GLN A 136 3.66 14.33 -3.21
C GLN A 136 3.56 12.93 -2.59
N VAL A 137 2.36 12.58 -2.14
CA VAL A 137 1.96 11.19 -1.89
C VAL A 137 1.18 10.71 -3.11
N LEU A 138 1.54 9.52 -3.57
CA LEU A 138 1.00 8.89 -4.76
C LEU A 138 0.22 7.63 -4.36
N GLU A 139 -0.94 7.43 -4.95
CA GLU A 139 -1.58 6.12 -5.02
C GLU A 139 -1.01 5.35 -6.21
N LEU A 140 -0.74 4.07 -6.02
CA LEU A 140 -0.10 3.19 -6.99
C LEU A 140 -1.02 2.02 -7.35
N GLU A 141 -1.16 1.79 -8.64
CA GLU A 141 -1.84 0.61 -9.17
C GLU A 141 -0.84 -0.27 -9.92
N PHE A 142 -0.90 -1.58 -9.66
CA PHE A 142 -0.09 -2.57 -10.37
C PHE A 142 -0.49 -2.64 -11.85
N VAL A 143 0.49 -2.53 -12.74
CA VAL A 143 0.28 -2.68 -14.18
C VAL A 143 0.79 -4.04 -14.65
N GLU A 144 2.08 -4.30 -14.49
CA GLU A 144 2.75 -5.55 -14.84
C GLU A 144 4.04 -5.70 -14.03
N ALA A 145 4.64 -6.88 -14.07
CA ALA A 145 5.99 -7.11 -13.58
C ALA A 145 6.82 -7.71 -14.72
N ASP A 146 8.07 -7.26 -14.84
CA ASP A 146 9.00 -7.85 -15.81
C ASP A 146 9.60 -9.19 -15.31
N GLU A 147 10.40 -9.82 -16.15
CA GLU A 147 11.04 -11.12 -15.84
C GLU A 147 12.05 -11.02 -14.68
N ASP A 148 12.58 -9.82 -14.41
CA ASP A 148 13.51 -9.54 -13.31
C ASP A 148 12.77 -9.22 -11.99
N GLY A 149 11.43 -9.17 -12.02
CA GLY A 149 10.59 -8.88 -10.87
C GLY A 149 10.42 -7.39 -10.58
N ASN A 150 10.84 -6.50 -11.48
CA ASN A 150 10.54 -5.08 -11.34
C ASN A 150 9.08 -4.85 -11.66
N ILE A 151 8.38 -4.21 -10.73
CA ILE A 151 6.96 -3.91 -10.90
C ILE A 151 6.82 -2.55 -11.58
N LEU A 152 5.96 -2.53 -12.58
CA LEU A 152 5.48 -1.32 -13.22
C LEU A 152 4.20 -0.84 -12.54
N PHE A 153 4.17 0.45 -12.19
CA PHE A 153 3.04 1.10 -11.56
C PHE A 153 2.49 2.23 -12.43
N SER A 154 1.15 2.35 -12.49
CA SER A 154 0.52 3.64 -12.74
C SER A 154 0.41 4.39 -11.43
N SER A 155 0.63 5.70 -11.46
CA SER A 155 0.65 6.54 -10.27
C SER A 155 -0.32 7.71 -10.38
N GLN A 156 -1.04 8.00 -9.31
CA GLN A 156 -1.92 9.15 -9.19
C GLN A 156 -1.55 9.97 -7.96
N GLU A 157 -1.39 11.30 -8.12
CA GLU A 157 -1.24 12.20 -6.97
C GLU A 157 -2.53 12.19 -6.13
N VAL A 158 -2.39 11.85 -4.85
CA VAL A 158 -3.49 11.90 -3.86
C VAL A 158 -3.27 12.97 -2.79
N TYR A 159 -2.05 13.49 -2.69
CA TYR A 159 -1.72 14.60 -1.82
C TYR A 159 -0.49 15.38 -2.31
N LEU A 160 -0.57 16.70 -2.29
CA LEU A 160 0.56 17.61 -2.55
C LEU A 160 0.91 18.36 -1.26
N ALA A 161 2.05 18.03 -0.67
CA ALA A 161 2.58 18.73 0.50
C ALA A 161 3.31 20.03 0.12
N GLY A 162 3.83 20.10 -1.11
CA GLY A 162 4.69 21.20 -1.54
C GLY A 162 6.11 21.02 -1.01
N ASP A 163 6.63 22.00 -0.27
CA ASP A 163 7.98 21.93 0.27
C ASP A 163 8.00 21.27 1.64
N LEU A 164 8.76 20.17 1.77
CA LEU A 164 9.08 19.55 3.06
C LEU A 164 10.50 19.91 3.48
N SER A 165 10.70 20.10 4.78
CA SER A 165 12.01 20.43 5.36
C SER A 165 12.21 19.67 6.68
N PRO A 166 13.44 19.56 7.21
CA PRO A 166 13.67 18.84 8.46
C PRO A 166 12.89 19.41 9.65
N GLN A 167 12.48 20.69 9.57
CA GLN A 167 11.68 21.35 10.61
C GLN A 167 10.17 21.19 10.43
N ARG A 168 9.72 20.73 9.25
CA ARG A 168 8.32 20.50 8.90
C ARG A 168 8.19 19.19 8.10
N PRO A 169 8.38 18.03 8.77
CA PRO A 169 8.15 16.72 8.15
C PRO A 169 6.66 16.47 7.90
N LEU A 170 6.36 15.42 7.13
CA LEU A 170 5.00 14.95 6.88
C LEU A 170 4.71 13.68 7.66
N PHE A 171 3.57 13.63 8.34
CA PHE A 171 3.02 12.43 8.98
C PHE A 171 1.78 11.99 8.20
N ALA A 172 1.85 10.84 7.55
CA ALA A 172 0.75 10.33 6.72
C ALA A 172 0.14 9.06 7.32
N ASN A 173 -1.19 9.03 7.45
CA ASN A 173 -1.92 7.79 7.72
C ASN A 173 -2.27 7.14 6.37
N LEU A 174 -1.62 6.01 6.09
CA LEU A 174 -1.73 5.23 4.86
C LEU A 174 -2.02 3.77 5.24
N SER A 175 -2.80 3.05 4.43
CA SER A 175 -3.10 1.63 4.66
C SER A 175 -2.40 0.74 3.65
N PHE A 176 -1.54 -0.16 4.13
CA PHE A 176 -0.84 -1.12 3.29
C PHE A 176 -1.66 -2.41 3.16
N LEU A 177 -2.02 -2.77 1.93
CA LEU A 177 -2.82 -3.96 1.65
C LEU A 177 -2.00 -4.99 0.86
N GLY A 178 -1.66 -6.07 1.54
CA GLY A 178 -0.89 -7.16 0.93
C GLY A 178 0.59 -6.82 0.75
N THR A 179 1.21 -7.36 -0.29
CA THR A 179 2.66 -7.27 -0.53
C THR A 179 3.03 -6.35 -1.69
N ILE A 180 2.06 -5.94 -2.51
CA ILE A 180 2.28 -4.99 -3.61
C ILE A 180 2.06 -3.57 -3.05
N PRO A 181 3.04 -2.66 -3.16
CA PRO A 181 2.88 -1.29 -2.70
C PRO A 181 1.65 -0.60 -3.29
N ASN A 182 0.79 -0.04 -2.43
CA ASN A 182 -0.37 0.76 -2.84
C ASN A 182 -0.07 2.27 -2.84
N TYR A 183 1.01 2.67 -2.20
CA TYR A 183 1.42 4.07 -2.12
C TYR A 183 2.88 4.27 -2.45
N GLY A 184 3.15 5.46 -2.98
CA GLY A 184 4.48 5.96 -3.24
C GLY A 184 4.59 7.43 -2.87
N ILE A 185 5.77 7.98 -3.15
CA ILE A 185 6.05 9.40 -3.02
C ILE A 185 6.83 9.87 -4.24
N SER A 186 6.74 11.17 -4.51
CA SER A 186 7.66 11.86 -5.41
C SER A 186 8.08 13.19 -4.85
N PHE A 187 9.31 13.61 -5.14
CA PHE A 187 9.82 14.92 -4.76
C PHE A 187 10.99 15.33 -5.65
N THR A 188 11.37 16.60 -5.60
CA THR A 188 12.58 17.14 -6.23
C THR A 188 13.58 17.50 -5.14
N ASP A 189 14.80 16.96 -5.25
CA ASP A 189 15.89 17.22 -4.30
C ASP A 189 16.54 18.61 -4.50
N GLU A 190 17.53 18.96 -3.66
CA GLU A 190 18.25 20.24 -3.80
C GLU A 190 19.06 20.35 -5.12
N ALA A 191 19.39 19.22 -5.75
CA ALA A 191 20.07 19.17 -7.04
C ALA A 191 19.09 19.37 -8.23
N GLY A 192 17.79 19.45 -7.97
CA GLY A 192 16.76 19.60 -9.00
C GLY A 192 16.39 18.27 -9.68
N ILE A 193 16.76 17.13 -9.10
CA ILE A 193 16.44 15.80 -9.62
C ILE A 193 15.13 15.31 -9.01
N ALA A 194 14.23 14.84 -9.87
CA ALA A 194 12.98 14.23 -9.46
C ALA A 194 13.20 12.77 -9.06
N HIS A 195 12.67 12.39 -7.90
CA HIS A 195 12.71 11.04 -7.36
C HIS A 195 11.31 10.48 -7.20
N HIS A 196 11.17 9.16 -7.40
CA HIS A 196 9.92 8.43 -7.22
C HIS A 196 10.22 7.15 -6.46
N TYR A 197 9.51 6.93 -5.36
CA TYR A 197 9.70 5.75 -4.51
C TYR A 197 8.36 5.10 -4.17
N THR A 198 8.31 3.77 -4.20
CA THR A 198 7.26 3.00 -3.54
C THR A 198 7.53 2.95 -2.05
N ILE A 199 6.48 2.89 -1.23
CA ILE A 199 6.61 2.68 0.20
C ILE A 199 6.27 1.23 0.52
N GLY A 200 7.18 0.52 1.19
CA GLY A 200 6.97 -0.87 1.60
C GLY A 200 7.24 -1.09 3.08
N GLU A 201 6.66 -2.16 3.62
CA GLU A 201 6.98 -2.68 4.94
C GLU A 201 7.74 -4.01 4.79
N SER A 202 8.88 -4.11 5.45
CA SER A 202 9.69 -5.32 5.51
C SER A 202 8.93 -6.41 6.24
N GLY A 203 8.59 -7.50 5.54
CA GLY A 203 7.98 -8.68 6.17
C GLY A 203 8.88 -9.41 7.17
N LYS A 204 10.16 -9.01 7.31
CA LYS A 204 11.11 -9.60 8.26
C LYS A 204 11.03 -8.97 9.65
N ASP A 205 10.91 -7.65 9.71
CA ASP A 205 11.04 -6.87 10.95
C ASP A 205 10.05 -5.70 11.07
N GLY A 206 9.15 -5.53 10.10
CA GLY A 206 8.16 -4.45 10.07
C GLY A 206 8.75 -3.06 9.84
N SER A 207 10.03 -2.95 9.44
CA SER A 207 10.64 -1.67 9.10
C SER A 207 10.07 -1.13 7.78
N LEU A 208 9.94 0.19 7.68
CA LEU A 208 9.56 0.84 6.44
C LEU A 208 10.77 0.99 5.53
N PHE A 209 10.57 0.85 4.23
CA PHE A 209 11.60 1.09 3.22
C PHE A 209 11.05 1.80 2.00
N LEU A 210 11.95 2.47 1.27
CA LEU A 210 11.67 3.10 -0.01
C LEU A 210 12.39 2.31 -1.11
N SER A 211 11.67 2.03 -2.20
CA SER A 211 12.26 1.41 -3.40
C SER A 211 12.01 2.30 -4.61
N PRO A 212 13.04 2.64 -5.41
CA PRO A 212 12.85 3.50 -6.58
C PRO A 212 11.97 2.80 -7.61
N PHE A 213 11.16 3.58 -8.33
CA PHE A 213 10.40 3.09 -9.49
C PHE A 213 10.34 4.17 -10.57
N THR A 214 9.97 3.76 -11.79
CA THR A 214 9.69 4.69 -12.89
C THR A 214 8.17 4.81 -13.05
N PRO A 215 7.57 5.99 -12.85
CA PRO A 215 6.14 6.18 -13.10
C PRO A 215 5.83 6.11 -14.60
N GLN A 216 4.62 5.66 -14.94
CA GLN A 216 4.10 5.62 -16.31
C GLN A 216 3.37 6.91 -16.71
#